data_AF-A0A3P8U6L0-F1
#
_entry.id   AF-A0A3P8U6L0-F1
#
_cell.length_a   1.000
_cell.length_b   1.000
_cell.length_c   1.000
_cell.angle_alpha   90.00
_cell.angle_beta   90.00
_cell.angle_gamma   90.00
#
_symmetry.space_group_name_H-M   'P 1'
#
loop_
_entity.id
_entity.type
_entity.pdbx_description
1 polymer ?
#
loop_
_entity_poly.entity_id
_entity_poly.type
_entity_poly.pdbx_seq_one_letter_code
_entity_poly.pdbx_strand_id
1 'polypeptide(L)'
;MEECPPVTVEGDWCPDQNRTVKNKLELYFQSRKKSGGGECRVEAEEGAPRAAVFFRSEEVRERVLNRSDHQILLDGQTFQLRLGSAAKSTNDDDVSGSSTGSNSPKSEDENGAFRPAG
;
A
#
# COMPACT_ATOMS: atom_id res chain seq x y z
N MET A 1 -17.18 -14.03 -15.18
CA MET A 1 -17.30 -12.88 -14.26
C MET A 1 -16.32 -13.18 -13.15
N GLU A 2 -15.04 -12.88 -13.37
CA GLU A 2 -14.00 -13.12 -12.37
C GLU A 2 -14.11 -12.01 -11.33
N GLU A 3 -14.73 -12.33 -10.19
CA GLU A 3 -14.63 -11.47 -9.01
C GLU A 3 -13.17 -11.44 -8.58
N CYS A 4 -12.60 -10.24 -8.46
CA CYS A 4 -11.22 -10.06 -8.07
C CYS A 4 -11.00 -10.72 -6.69
N PRO A 5 -10.03 -11.66 -6.56
CA PRO A 5 -9.76 -12.30 -5.28
C PRO A 5 -9.42 -11.28 -4.19
N PRO A 6 -9.84 -11.52 -2.94
CA PRO A 6 -9.55 -10.62 -1.84
C PRO A 6 -8.05 -10.59 -1.54
N VAL A 7 -7.59 -9.45 -1.01
CA VAL A 7 -6.24 -9.30 -0.50
C VAL A 7 -6.26 -9.61 0.99
N THR A 8 -5.47 -10.56 1.42
CA THR A 8 -5.26 -10.81 2.84
C THR A 8 -4.25 -9.84 3.41
N VAL A 9 -4.52 -9.31 4.59
CA VAL A 9 -3.70 -8.36 5.31
C VAL A 9 -3.45 -8.93 6.69
N GLU A 10 -2.19 -9.08 7.03
CA GLU A 10 -1.72 -9.59 8.31
C GLU A 10 -0.91 -8.49 9.02
N GLY A 11 -0.82 -8.57 10.34
CA GLY A 11 0.10 -7.73 11.09
C GLY A 11 0.17 -8.13 12.55
N ASP A 12 0.79 -7.26 13.34
CA ASP A 12 1.16 -7.55 14.72
C ASP A 12 0.16 -6.97 15.75
N TRP A 13 -1.10 -6.78 15.36
CA TRP A 13 -2.16 -6.32 16.28
C TRP A 13 -2.76 -7.50 17.08
N CYS A 14 -3.48 -7.21 18.17
CA CYS A 14 -4.14 -8.24 18.96
C CYS A 14 -5.51 -8.61 18.32
N PRO A 15 -5.92 -9.90 18.28
CA PRO A 15 -7.23 -10.28 17.76
C PRO A 15 -8.42 -9.57 18.43
N ASP A 16 -8.29 -9.19 19.70
CA ASP A 16 -9.27 -8.37 20.43
C ASP A 16 -9.50 -6.99 19.77
N GLN A 17 -8.52 -6.49 19.04
CA GLN A 17 -8.58 -5.22 18.32
C GLN A 17 -9.14 -5.34 16.90
N ASN A 18 -9.52 -6.52 16.44
CA ASN A 18 -9.99 -6.74 15.06
C ASN A 18 -11.14 -5.83 14.63
N ARG A 19 -12.05 -5.50 15.56
CA ARG A 19 -13.14 -4.57 15.29
C ARG A 19 -12.64 -3.16 14.97
N THR A 20 -11.63 -2.70 15.70
CA THR A 20 -10.99 -1.38 15.50
C THR A 20 -10.09 -1.40 14.26
N VAL A 21 -9.29 -2.45 14.11
CA VAL A 21 -8.39 -2.67 12.96
C VAL A 21 -9.17 -2.66 11.66
N LYS A 22 -10.32 -3.37 11.59
CA LYS A 22 -11.20 -3.37 10.42
C LYS A 22 -11.51 -1.95 9.93
N ASN A 23 -11.96 -1.08 10.82
CA ASN A 23 -12.32 0.29 10.47
C ASN A 23 -11.09 1.12 10.04
N LYS A 24 -9.94 0.88 10.68
CA LYS A 24 -8.68 1.58 10.33
C LYS A 24 -8.12 1.13 9.00
N LEU A 25 -8.11 -0.17 8.72
CA LEU A 25 -7.71 -0.74 7.45
C LEU A 25 -8.61 -0.20 6.34
N GLU A 26 -9.92 -0.17 6.54
CA GLU A 26 -10.86 0.33 5.54
C GLU A 26 -10.58 1.80 5.19
N LEU A 27 -10.45 2.68 6.19
CA LEU A 27 -10.09 4.08 5.97
C LEU A 27 -8.70 4.25 5.32
N TYR A 28 -7.75 3.38 5.64
CA TYR A 28 -6.40 3.43 5.10
C TYR A 28 -6.35 2.99 3.63
N PHE A 29 -6.97 1.85 3.29
CA PHE A 29 -7.04 1.32 1.94
C PHE A 29 -7.99 2.09 1.02
N GLN A 30 -8.99 2.78 1.56
CA GLN A 30 -9.77 3.75 0.81
C GLN A 30 -8.98 5.01 0.42
N SER A 31 -7.89 5.31 1.13
CA SER A 31 -7.11 6.51 0.89
C SER A 31 -6.07 6.29 -0.22
N ARG A 32 -6.44 6.66 -1.46
CA ARG A 32 -5.57 6.57 -2.65
C ARG A 32 -4.21 7.25 -2.48
N LYS A 33 -4.11 8.31 -1.67
CA LYS A 33 -2.84 9.02 -1.40
C LYS A 33 -1.91 8.29 -0.44
N LYS A 34 -2.44 7.46 0.47
CA LYS A 34 -1.64 6.76 1.49
C LYS A 34 -1.26 5.35 1.02
N SER A 35 -2.28 4.55 0.70
CA SER A 35 -2.12 3.14 0.32
C SER A 35 -2.04 2.92 -1.19
N GLY A 36 -2.36 3.92 -2.01
CA GLY A 36 -2.55 3.71 -3.46
C GLY A 36 -3.88 3.02 -3.81
N GLY A 37 -4.70 2.74 -2.80
CA GLY A 37 -5.95 2.00 -2.91
C GLY A 37 -7.13 2.81 -3.45
N GLY A 38 -8.33 2.42 -3.04
CA GLY A 38 -9.60 2.91 -3.56
C GLY A 38 -10.76 2.26 -2.84
N GLU A 39 -11.95 2.28 -3.42
CA GLU A 39 -13.15 1.74 -2.78
C GLU A 39 -13.00 0.24 -2.50
N CYS A 40 -12.95 -0.10 -1.21
CA CYS A 40 -12.73 -1.46 -0.71
C CYS A 40 -13.57 -1.73 0.53
N ARG A 41 -13.77 -3.03 0.80
CA ARG A 41 -14.46 -3.54 1.99
C ARG A 41 -13.51 -4.41 2.79
N VAL A 42 -13.46 -4.24 4.10
CA VAL A 42 -12.57 -5.03 4.98
C VAL A 42 -13.36 -5.98 5.88
N GLU A 43 -12.87 -7.21 6.01
CA GLU A 43 -13.41 -8.24 6.90
C GLU A 43 -12.28 -8.79 7.77
N ALA A 44 -12.27 -8.47 9.06
CA ALA A 44 -11.29 -9.00 10.00
C ALA A 44 -11.64 -10.44 10.41
N GLU A 45 -10.63 -11.29 10.54
CA GLU A 45 -10.77 -12.72 10.88
C GLU A 45 -10.82 -12.90 12.39
N GLU A 46 -11.92 -13.41 12.93
CA GLU A 46 -12.09 -13.57 14.37
C GLU A 46 -11.06 -14.58 14.95
N GLY A 47 -10.25 -14.13 15.90
CA GLY A 47 -9.23 -14.97 16.57
C GLY A 47 -7.83 -14.94 15.95
N ALA A 48 -7.63 -14.21 14.84
CA ALA A 48 -6.31 -14.02 14.24
C ALA A 48 -6.04 -12.54 13.95
N PRO A 49 -4.77 -12.09 13.94
CA PRO A 49 -4.40 -10.74 13.54
C PRO A 49 -4.33 -10.63 12.02
N ARG A 50 -5.44 -11.00 11.37
CA ARG A 50 -5.59 -11.10 9.92
C ARG A 50 -6.92 -10.51 9.47
N ALA A 51 -6.94 -9.94 8.28
CA ALA A 51 -8.13 -9.38 7.65
C ALA A 51 -8.11 -9.63 6.13
N ALA A 52 -9.28 -9.74 5.52
CA ALA A 52 -9.48 -9.82 4.09
C ALA A 52 -10.03 -8.49 3.56
N VAL A 53 -9.42 -7.97 2.49
CA VAL A 53 -9.79 -6.72 1.84
C VAL A 53 -10.29 -7.02 0.43
N PHE A 54 -11.55 -6.68 0.18
CA PHE A 54 -12.24 -6.86 -1.08
C PHE A 54 -12.20 -5.55 -1.86
N PHE A 55 -11.44 -5.52 -2.95
CA PHE A 55 -11.37 -4.36 -3.84
C PHE A 55 -12.40 -4.49 -4.96
N ARG A 56 -13.00 -3.36 -5.34
CA ARG A 56 -13.93 -3.30 -6.49
C ARG A 56 -13.25 -3.48 -7.83
N SER A 57 -11.96 -3.16 -7.93
CA SER A 57 -11.21 -3.15 -9.18
C SER A 57 -9.87 -3.86 -9.00
N GLU A 58 -9.47 -4.64 -10.00
CA GLU A 58 -8.19 -5.34 -10.01
C GLU A 58 -7.00 -4.38 -10.04
N GLU A 59 -7.05 -3.30 -10.82
CA GLU A 59 -5.97 -2.30 -10.86
C GLU A 59 -5.70 -1.66 -9.49
N VAL A 60 -6.74 -1.53 -8.66
CA VAL A 60 -6.59 -1.04 -7.29
C VAL A 60 -5.92 -2.11 -6.43
N ARG A 61 -6.34 -3.37 -6.57
CA ARG A 61 -5.74 -4.53 -5.90
C ARG A 61 -4.24 -4.61 -6.18
N GLU A 62 -3.85 -4.57 -7.45
CA GLU A 62 -2.46 -4.68 -7.88
C GLU A 62 -1.61 -3.53 -7.37
N ARG A 63 -2.10 -2.28 -7.40
CA ARG A 63 -1.38 -1.14 -6.83
C ARG A 63 -1.13 -1.29 -5.33
N VAL A 64 -2.12 -1.80 -4.60
CA VAL A 64 -1.99 -2.02 -3.16
C VAL A 64 -1.07 -3.20 -2.87
N LEU A 65 -1.07 -4.27 -3.68
CA LEU A 65 -0.16 -5.42 -3.55
C LEU A 65 1.28 -5.08 -3.92
N ASN A 66 1.48 -4.26 -4.95
CA ASN A 66 2.81 -3.82 -5.38
C ASN A 66 3.47 -2.86 -4.37
N ARG A 67 2.66 -2.24 -3.51
CA ARG A 67 3.13 -1.47 -2.37
C ARG A 67 3.18 -2.41 -1.17
N SER A 68 4.32 -2.55 -0.51
CA SER A 68 4.46 -3.38 0.71
C SER A 68 4.66 -2.54 1.97
N ASP A 69 4.88 -1.23 1.83
CA ASP A 69 5.06 -0.30 2.94
C ASP A 69 3.71 0.25 3.43
N HIS A 70 2.89 -0.63 3.98
CA HIS A 70 1.60 -0.24 4.55
C HIS A 70 1.69 -0.23 6.07
N GLN A 71 1.29 0.89 6.66
CA GLN A 71 1.32 1.07 8.10
C GLN A 71 0.02 1.70 8.58
N ILE A 72 -0.52 1.20 9.68
CA ILE A 72 -1.69 1.78 10.33
C ILE A 72 -1.37 2.21 11.74
N LEU A 73 -2.01 3.29 12.17
CA LEU A 73 -1.95 3.78 13.54
C LEU A 73 -3.16 3.27 14.33
N LEU A 74 -2.89 2.42 15.31
CA LEU A 74 -3.86 1.83 16.25
C LEU A 74 -3.44 2.21 17.67
N ASP A 75 -4.33 2.82 18.44
CA ASP A 75 -4.04 3.28 19.82
C ASP A 75 -2.76 4.12 19.98
N GLY A 76 -2.38 4.87 18.94
CA GLY A 76 -1.15 5.68 18.94
C GLY A 76 0.13 4.90 18.61
N GLN A 77 0.01 3.59 18.36
CA GLN A 77 1.09 2.72 17.92
C GLN A 77 0.97 2.45 16.42
N THR A 78 2.09 2.50 15.71
CA THR A 78 2.14 2.16 14.28
C THR A 78 2.44 0.68 14.08
N PHE A 79 1.58 -0.01 13.35
CA PHE A 79 1.73 -1.42 13.00
C PHE A 79 2.01 -1.57 11.51
N GLN A 80 3.01 -2.39 11.17
CA GLN A 80 3.26 -2.77 9.79
C GLN A 80 2.24 -3.82 9.33
N LEU A 81 1.76 -3.64 8.11
CA LEU A 81 0.82 -4.52 7.46
C LEU A 81 1.52 -5.30 6.37
N ARG A 82 1.36 -6.63 6.40
CA ARG A 82 1.82 -7.54 5.35
C ARG A 82 0.61 -7.92 4.50
N LEU A 83 0.66 -7.61 3.21
CA LEU A 83 -0.38 -8.03 2.28
C LEU A 83 0.03 -9.29 1.53
N GLY A 84 -0.95 -10.16 1.29
CA GLY A 84 -0.81 -11.35 0.47
C GLY A 84 -2.03 -11.53 -0.42
N SER A 85 -1.81 -11.91 -1.68
CA SER A 85 -2.90 -12.31 -2.58
C SER A 85 -3.50 -13.64 -2.12
N ALA A 86 -4.83 -13.73 -2.02
CA ALA A 86 -5.51 -15.00 -1.76
C ALA A 86 -5.54 -15.93 -2.99
N ALA A 87 -5.12 -15.45 -4.17
CA ALA A 87 -4.95 -16.30 -5.33
C ALA A 87 -3.68 -17.15 -5.14
N LYS A 88 -3.91 -18.43 -4.81
CA LYS A 88 -3.02 -19.59 -4.92
C LYS A 88 -1.55 -19.25 -5.18
N SER A 89 -0.70 -19.45 -4.16
CA SER A 89 0.76 -19.40 -4.25
C SER A 89 1.28 -19.91 -5.60
N THR A 90 1.69 -18.98 -6.45
CA THR A 90 2.82 -19.20 -7.33
C THR A 90 3.91 -18.32 -6.76
N ASN A 91 4.81 -18.94 -5.99
CA ASN A 91 6.16 -18.44 -5.85
C ASN A 91 6.65 -18.11 -7.26
N ASP A 92 6.84 -16.83 -7.55
CA ASP A 92 7.63 -16.43 -8.71
C ASP A 92 8.99 -16.00 -8.15
N ASP A 93 10.00 -16.68 -8.66
CA ASP A 93 11.36 -16.77 -8.18
C ASP A 93 12.03 -15.42 -7.88
N ASP A 94 12.83 -15.46 -6.83
CA ASP A 94 14.04 -14.68 -6.66
C ASP A 94 14.85 -14.59 -7.97
N VAL A 95 14.87 -13.40 -8.58
CA VAL A 95 16.09 -12.90 -9.22
C VAL A 95 16.26 -11.44 -8.84
N SER A 96 17.06 -11.27 -7.79
CA SER A 96 17.93 -10.12 -7.62
C SER A 96 18.70 -9.85 -8.93
N GLY A 97 18.21 -8.88 -9.69
CA GLY A 97 18.87 -8.29 -10.84
C GLY A 97 19.22 -6.84 -10.55
N SER A 98 20.33 -6.65 -9.84
CA SER A 98 21.02 -5.36 -9.69
C SER A 98 21.41 -4.78 -11.06
N SER A 99 21.78 -3.48 -11.07
CA SER A 99 22.21 -2.61 -12.19
C SER A 99 21.04 -1.81 -12.80
N THR A 100 21.03 -0.50 -12.98
CA THR A 100 22.08 0.53 -13.16
C THR A 100 21.25 1.83 -13.27
N GLY A 101 21.52 2.94 -12.60
CA GLY A 101 22.72 3.74 -12.65
C GLY A 101 22.28 5.19 -12.42
N SER A 102 23.17 5.99 -11.84
CA SER A 102 23.08 7.43 -11.66
C SER A 102 22.48 8.12 -12.91
N ASN A 103 21.69 9.19 -12.78
CA ASN A 103 22.21 10.56 -12.83
C ASN A 103 21.13 11.57 -12.40
N SER A 104 21.43 12.40 -11.39
CA SER A 104 20.96 13.79 -11.35
C SER A 104 21.81 14.63 -12.34
N PRO A 105 21.57 15.94 -12.59
CA PRO A 105 20.41 16.81 -12.39
C PRO A 105 20.06 17.62 -13.67
N LYS A 106 18.95 18.38 -13.69
CA LYS A 106 18.99 19.79 -14.15
C LYS A 106 17.68 20.52 -13.86
N SER A 107 17.79 21.51 -12.98
CA SER A 107 16.87 22.64 -12.87
C SER A 107 17.14 23.59 -14.04
N GLU A 108 16.11 23.95 -14.78
CA GLU A 108 16.11 25.08 -15.71
C GLU A 108 14.92 25.94 -15.30
N ASP A 109 15.20 26.94 -14.45
CA ASP A 109 14.28 28.03 -14.15
C ASP A 109 14.73 29.29 -14.88
N GLU A 110 13.73 30.08 -15.21
CA GLU A 110 13.64 31.08 -16.25
C GLU A 110 14.31 32.43 -15.91
N ASN A 111 14.68 33.14 -16.97
CA ASN A 111 14.60 34.60 -17.16
C ASN A 111 14.76 35.55 -15.96
N GLY A 112 15.77 36.43 -16.05
CA GLY A 112 15.82 37.64 -15.23
C GLY A 112 16.94 38.59 -15.61
N ALA A 113 16.67 39.48 -16.56
CA ALA A 113 17.52 40.57 -16.99
C ALA A 113 18.01 41.46 -15.83
N PHE A 114 19.30 41.85 -15.82
CA PHE A 114 19.70 43.20 -15.38
C PHE A 114 21.06 43.60 -16.01
N ARG A 115 21.16 44.89 -16.32
CA ARG A 115 21.95 45.53 -17.39
C ARG A 115 23.38 45.92 -16.94
N PRO A 116 24.33 46.16 -17.86
CA PRO A 116 25.73 46.44 -17.50
C PRO A 116 26.10 47.93 -17.35
N ALA A 117 27.24 48.11 -16.67
CA ALA A 117 28.28 49.14 -16.76
C ALA A 117 28.03 50.58 -16.24
N GLY A 118 28.92 50.98 -15.33
CA GLY A 118 29.27 52.33 -14.91
C GLY A 118 30.57 52.26 -14.11
#